data_AF-A0A1I0LMN6-F1
#
_entry.id   AF-A0A1I0LMN6-F1
#
_cell.length_a   1.000
_cell.length_b   1.000
_cell.length_c   1.000
_cell.angle_alpha   90.00
_cell.angle_beta   90.00
_cell.angle_gamma   90.00
#
_symmetry.space_group_name_H-M   'P 1'
#
loop_
_entity.id
_entity.type
_entity.pdbx_description
1 polymer ?
#
loop_
_entity_poly.entity_id
_entity_poly.type
_entity_poly.pdbx_seq_one_letter_code
_entity_poly.pdbx_strand_id
1 'polypeptide(L)'
;MIDPSLPREISVELRSSPHILRMARGGKRMDTTFNPALLFVLPAMLLLIGIVVGFPLAVVATAGVGLITLLRWMAVEGAYRTTKRRLRLAYAHADHYVLAEDLDYPCQQLLRRAQNAVEVILGSKVHRAGLIDTIDNQVTLPEEVWQIAQRLRKLSAMHAEHGKLVPRELPPGMEEAFKPYSNALDAAWTSLSKRVRHLEKYAKQVIKTDKVYQTHRRLEALAARTPDYQRLIAETVHDELAHQHIRELADQAAHARKMFEESITQARQAAGALLRAPLT
;
A
#
# COMPACT_ATOMS: atom_id res chain seq x y z
N MET A 1 -5.16 3.00 2.95
CA MET A 1 -4.49 1.91 3.69
C MET A 1 -5.56 0.93 4.15
N ILE A 2 -5.30 -0.37 4.11
CA ILE A 2 -6.23 -1.42 4.57
C ILE A 2 -5.53 -2.23 5.65
N ASP A 3 -6.30 -2.65 6.65
CA ASP A 3 -5.81 -3.47 7.75
C ASP A 3 -5.17 -4.78 7.24
N PRO A 4 -3.91 -5.07 7.60
CA PRO A 4 -3.24 -6.31 7.20
C PRO A 4 -3.79 -7.56 7.89
N SER A 5 -4.53 -7.43 9.00
CA SER A 5 -5.15 -8.56 9.72
C SER A 5 -6.41 -9.11 9.02
N LEU A 6 -6.95 -8.37 8.06
CA LEU A 6 -8.14 -8.81 7.33
C LEU A 6 -7.86 -10.05 6.46
N PRO A 7 -8.82 -10.98 6.35
CA PRO A 7 -8.74 -12.08 5.40
C PRO A 7 -8.40 -11.61 3.99
N ARG A 8 -7.55 -12.36 3.28
CA ARG A 8 -7.02 -11.98 1.96
C ARG A 8 -8.13 -11.71 0.94
N GLU A 9 -9.22 -12.47 0.99
CA GLU A 9 -10.37 -12.29 0.11
C GLU A 9 -11.02 -10.91 0.28
N ILE A 10 -11.27 -10.53 1.54
CA ILE A 10 -11.87 -9.24 1.89
C ILE A 10 -10.93 -8.09 1.54
N SER A 11 -9.66 -8.21 1.89
CA SER A 11 -8.69 -7.14 1.61
C SER A 11 -8.50 -6.91 0.12
N VAL A 12 -8.46 -7.97 -0.71
CA VAL A 12 -8.42 -7.85 -2.18
C VAL A 12 -9.68 -7.19 -2.73
N GLU A 13 -10.85 -7.61 -2.24
CA GLU A 13 -12.13 -7.04 -2.67
C GLU A 13 -12.21 -5.54 -2.34
N LEU A 14 -11.80 -5.13 -1.13
CA LEU A 14 -11.74 -3.72 -0.73
C LEU A 14 -10.72 -2.92 -1.56
N ARG A 15 -9.53 -3.48 -1.86
CA ARG A 15 -8.53 -2.82 -2.73
C ARG A 15 -9.03 -2.60 -4.15
N SER A 16 -9.80 -3.55 -4.69
CA SER A 16 -10.28 -3.52 -6.07
C SER A 16 -11.24 -2.35 -6.36
N SER A 17 -11.90 -1.81 -5.34
CA SER A 17 -13.02 -0.89 -5.50
C SER A 17 -12.89 0.38 -4.63
N PRO A 18 -11.87 1.23 -4.85
CA PRO A 18 -11.61 2.41 -4.01
C PRO A 18 -12.75 3.44 -4.04
N HIS A 19 -13.46 3.55 -5.17
CA HIS A 19 -14.62 4.43 -5.29
C HIS A 19 -15.79 3.98 -4.39
N ILE A 20 -15.96 2.68 -4.15
CA ILE A 20 -17.00 2.13 -3.25
C ILE A 20 -16.68 2.46 -1.80
N LEU A 21 -15.40 2.41 -1.40
CA LEU A 21 -14.97 2.79 -0.04
C LEU A 21 -15.29 4.26 0.26
N ARG A 22 -15.06 5.14 -0.71
CA ARG A 22 -15.41 6.56 -0.63
C ARG A 22 -16.93 6.77 -0.50
N MET A 23 -17.72 6.03 -1.28
CA MET A 23 -19.19 6.08 -1.18
C MET A 23 -19.68 5.61 0.19
N ALA A 24 -19.11 4.51 0.72
CA ALA A 24 -19.43 4.01 2.05
C ALA A 24 -19.11 5.06 3.13
N ARG A 25 -17.92 5.66 3.10
CA ARG A 25 -17.51 6.70 4.07
C ARG A 25 -18.37 7.96 3.98
N GLY A 26 -18.74 8.38 2.77
CA GLY A 26 -19.61 9.54 2.54
C GLY A 26 -21.07 9.33 2.92
N GLY A 27 -21.45 8.17 3.48
CA GLY A 27 -22.82 7.88 3.90
C GLY A 27 -23.82 7.77 2.74
N LYS A 28 -23.34 7.78 1.49
CA LYS A 28 -24.21 7.69 0.31
C LYS A 28 -24.81 6.30 0.24
N ARG A 29 -26.11 6.22 0.48
CA ARG A 29 -26.89 5.03 0.14
C ARG A 29 -26.96 4.94 -1.37
N MET A 30 -26.82 3.72 -1.90
CA MET A 30 -27.04 3.49 -3.32
C MET A 30 -28.48 3.88 -3.64
N ASP A 31 -28.67 4.93 -4.44
CA ASP A 31 -30.00 5.37 -4.85
C ASP A 31 -30.74 4.18 -5.46
N THR A 32 -31.84 3.80 -4.81
CA THR A 32 -32.66 2.64 -5.17
C THR A 32 -33.61 2.97 -6.33
N THR A 33 -33.39 4.11 -7.00
CA THR A 33 -34.28 4.67 -8.03
C THR A 33 -34.06 4.07 -9.42
N PHE A 34 -33.08 3.18 -9.62
CA PHE A 34 -32.98 2.43 -10.86
C PHE A 34 -34.07 1.35 -10.89
N ASN A 35 -35.30 1.77 -11.17
CA ASN A 35 -36.44 0.89 -11.27
C ASN A 35 -36.29 0.09 -12.57
N PRO A 36 -35.91 -1.19 -12.51
CA PRO A 36 -35.45 -1.92 -13.69
C PRO A 36 -36.62 -2.14 -14.67
N ALA A 37 -37.86 -2.03 -14.17
CA ALA A 37 -39.10 -1.98 -14.96
C ALA A 37 -39.09 -0.90 -16.06
N LEU A 38 -38.36 0.20 -15.90
CA LEU A 38 -38.29 1.26 -16.91
C LEU A 38 -37.58 0.80 -18.19
N LEU A 39 -36.69 -0.20 -18.11
CA LEU A 39 -36.06 -0.83 -19.29
C LEU A 39 -37.08 -1.59 -20.15
N PHE A 40 -38.21 -2.00 -19.57
CA PHE A 40 -39.26 -2.78 -20.24
C PHE A 40 -40.36 -1.91 -20.86
N VAL A 41 -40.42 -0.62 -20.52
CA VAL A 41 -41.45 0.32 -21.04
C VAL A 41 -41.35 0.47 -22.55
N LEU A 42 -40.14 0.63 -23.08
CA LEU A 42 -39.90 0.86 -24.51
C LEU A 42 -40.23 -0.38 -25.38
N PRO A 43 -39.77 -1.61 -25.07
CA PRO A 43 -40.19 -2.80 -25.82
C PRO A 43 -41.69 -3.10 -25.66
N ALA A 44 -42.27 -2.88 -24.47
CA ALA A 44 -43.71 -3.06 -24.26
C ALA A 44 -44.54 -2.08 -25.11
N MET A 45 -44.11 -0.83 -25.21
CA MET A 45 -44.76 0.19 -26.05
C MET A 45 -44.65 -0.14 -27.54
N LEU A 46 -43.47 -0.59 -28.02
CA LEU A 46 -43.29 -1.03 -29.41
C LEU A 46 -44.14 -2.26 -29.75
N LEU A 47 -44.31 -3.19 -28.81
CA LEU A 47 -45.15 -4.37 -28.97
C LEU A 47 -46.64 -3.99 -29.07
N LEU A 48 -47.08 -3.05 -28.23
CA LEU A 48 -48.46 -2.54 -28.27
C LEU A 48 -48.75 -1.81 -29.60
N ILE A 49 -47.82 -0.98 -30.08
CA ILE A 49 -47.92 -0.33 -31.41
C ILE A 49 -47.93 -1.38 -32.53
N GLY A 50 -47.10 -2.41 -32.47
CA GLY A 50 -47.04 -3.48 -33.46
C GLY A 50 -48.35 -4.28 -33.56
N ILE A 51 -49.02 -4.54 -32.44
CA ILE A 51 -50.32 -5.22 -32.38
C ILE A 51 -51.41 -4.37 -33.04
N VAL A 52 -51.43 -3.06 -32.80
CA VAL A 52 -52.43 -2.13 -33.36
C VAL A 52 -52.25 -1.94 -34.87
N VAL A 53 -51.00 -1.93 -35.37
CA VAL A 53 -50.69 -1.66 -36.79
C VAL A 53 -50.69 -2.96 -37.64
N GLY A 54 -50.64 -4.15 -37.03
CA GLY A 54 -50.72 -5.43 -37.74
C GLY A 54 -49.50 -5.76 -38.60
N PHE A 55 -48.34 -5.17 -38.29
CA PHE A 55 -47.15 -5.24 -39.14
C PHE A 55 -46.18 -6.35 -38.67
N PRO A 56 -45.89 -7.38 -39.48
CA PRO A 56 -45.03 -8.50 -39.06
C PRO A 56 -43.57 -8.08 -38.77
N LEU A 57 -43.10 -6.99 -39.40
CA LEU A 57 -41.79 -6.39 -39.11
C LEU A 57 -41.69 -5.84 -37.68
N ALA A 58 -42.82 -5.43 -37.08
CA ALA A 58 -42.84 -4.93 -35.70
C ALA A 58 -42.61 -6.06 -34.68
N VAL A 59 -43.00 -7.30 -35.01
CA VAL A 59 -42.76 -8.48 -34.17
C VAL A 59 -41.26 -8.83 -34.12
N VAL A 60 -40.56 -8.72 -35.25
CA VAL A 60 -39.10 -8.94 -35.31
C VAL A 60 -38.34 -7.84 -34.57
N ALA A 61 -38.75 -6.58 -34.73
CA ALA A 61 -38.13 -5.45 -34.03
C ALA A 61 -38.31 -5.54 -32.50
N THR A 62 -39.49 -5.95 -32.03
CA THR A 62 -39.77 -6.14 -30.60
C THR A 62 -39.02 -7.33 -30.01
N ALA A 63 -38.86 -8.43 -30.74
CA ALA A 63 -38.01 -9.54 -30.33
C ALA A 63 -36.53 -9.10 -30.18
N GLY A 64 -36.02 -8.31 -31.13
CA GLY A 64 -34.66 -7.76 -31.07
C GLY A 64 -34.44 -6.80 -29.88
N VAL A 65 -35.34 -5.83 -29.68
CA VAL A 65 -35.27 -4.88 -28.56
C VAL A 65 -35.50 -5.60 -27.21
N GLY A 66 -36.39 -6.58 -27.18
CA GLY A 66 -36.64 -7.45 -26.03
C GLY A 66 -35.39 -8.23 -25.61
N LEU A 67 -34.67 -8.82 -26.57
CA LEU A 67 -33.43 -9.53 -26.29
C LEU A 67 -32.34 -8.58 -25.74
N ILE A 68 -32.19 -7.39 -26.32
CA ILE A 68 -31.22 -6.38 -25.85
C ILE A 68 -31.56 -5.89 -24.44
N THR A 69 -32.85 -5.64 -24.15
CA THR A 69 -33.30 -5.21 -22.82
C THR A 69 -33.14 -6.29 -21.76
N LEU A 70 -33.36 -7.56 -22.11
CA LEU A 70 -33.16 -8.72 -21.23
C LEU A 70 -31.67 -8.95 -20.93
N LEU A 71 -30.81 -8.87 -21.95
CA LEU A 71 -29.35 -8.90 -21.78
C LEU A 71 -28.85 -7.73 -20.91
N ARG A 72 -29.38 -6.52 -21.16
CA ARG A 72 -29.04 -5.33 -20.37
C ARG A 72 -29.53 -5.43 -18.93
N TRP A 73 -30.73 -5.96 -18.69
CA TRP A 73 -31.23 -6.23 -17.34
C TRP A 73 -30.34 -7.24 -16.61
N MET A 74 -30.01 -8.38 -17.25
CA MET A 74 -29.11 -9.37 -16.63
C MET A 74 -27.74 -8.78 -16.27
N ALA A 75 -27.16 -7.96 -17.15
CA ALA A 75 -25.91 -7.27 -16.89
C ALA A 75 -26.02 -6.26 -15.73
N VAL A 76 -27.08 -5.44 -15.73
CA VAL A 76 -27.31 -4.42 -14.71
C VAL A 76 -27.64 -5.05 -13.35
N GLU A 77 -28.43 -6.10 -13.30
CA GLU A 77 -28.82 -6.75 -12.06
C GLU A 77 -27.64 -7.51 -11.41
N GLY A 78 -26.80 -8.16 -12.22
CA GLY A 78 -25.55 -8.76 -11.77
C GLY A 78 -24.56 -7.71 -11.23
N ALA A 79 -24.39 -6.60 -11.95
CA ALA A 79 -23.54 -5.49 -11.51
C ALA A 79 -24.08 -4.79 -10.25
N TYR A 80 -25.40 -4.64 -10.12
CA TYR A 80 -26.05 -4.02 -8.97
C TYR A 80 -25.90 -4.88 -7.72
N ARG A 81 -26.14 -6.19 -7.81
CA ARG A 81 -26.00 -7.12 -6.68
C ARG A 81 -24.57 -7.17 -6.16
N THR A 82 -23.59 -7.24 -7.07
CA THR A 82 -22.16 -7.25 -6.70
C THR A 82 -21.74 -5.94 -6.06
N THR A 83 -22.14 -4.80 -6.62
CA THR A 83 -21.82 -3.48 -6.05
C THR A 83 -22.47 -3.27 -4.69
N LYS A 84 -23.74 -3.68 -4.51
CA LYS A 84 -24.44 -3.62 -3.22
C LYS A 84 -23.78 -4.51 -2.16
N ARG A 85 -23.33 -5.71 -2.53
CA ARG A 85 -22.56 -6.60 -1.66
C ARG A 85 -21.26 -5.93 -1.22
N ARG A 86 -20.50 -5.36 -2.16
CA ARG A 86 -19.25 -4.64 -1.88
C ARG A 86 -19.46 -3.43 -1.00
N LEU A 87 -20.52 -2.66 -1.23
CA LEU A 87 -20.86 -1.51 -0.40
C LEU A 87 -21.22 -1.93 1.03
N ARG A 88 -22.02 -2.99 1.18
CA ARG A 88 -22.32 -3.57 2.51
C ARG A 88 -21.06 -4.03 3.22
N LEU A 89 -20.15 -4.66 2.49
CA LEU A 89 -18.87 -5.13 3.02
C LEU A 89 -17.99 -3.94 3.45
N ALA A 90 -17.94 -2.88 2.65
CA ALA A 90 -17.26 -1.63 3.01
C ALA A 90 -17.85 -1.00 4.28
N TYR A 91 -19.18 -0.99 4.44
CA TYR A 91 -19.82 -0.53 5.68
C TYR A 91 -19.48 -1.42 6.89
N ALA A 92 -19.54 -2.75 6.73
CA ALA A 92 -19.24 -3.69 7.80
C ALA A 92 -17.79 -3.60 8.28
N HIS A 93 -16.87 -3.23 7.39
CA HIS A 93 -15.44 -3.09 7.68
C HIS A 93 -14.96 -1.64 7.67
N ALA A 94 -15.84 -0.68 8.00
CA ALA A 94 -15.54 0.76 7.98
C ALA A 94 -14.32 1.18 8.83
N ASP A 95 -14.04 0.43 9.90
CA ASP A 95 -12.90 0.65 10.79
C ASP A 95 -11.57 0.07 10.28
N HIS A 96 -11.64 -0.88 9.34
CA HIS A 96 -10.50 -1.65 8.85
C HIS A 96 -9.89 -1.08 7.54
N TYR A 97 -10.27 0.14 7.18
CA TYR A 97 -9.58 0.92 6.16
C TYR A 97 -9.48 2.39 6.55
N VAL A 98 -8.41 3.03 6.07
CA VAL A 98 -8.17 4.47 6.19
C VAL A 98 -8.03 5.03 4.79
N LEU A 99 -8.88 5.99 4.44
CA LEU A 99 -8.84 6.69 3.18
C LEU A 99 -7.98 7.96 3.28
N ALA A 100 -7.51 8.46 2.13
CA ALA A 100 -6.77 9.72 2.10
C ALA A 100 -7.65 10.89 2.56
N GLU A 101 -8.96 10.81 2.27
CA GLU A 101 -9.94 11.83 2.67
C GLU A 101 -10.22 11.83 4.19
N ASP A 102 -9.86 10.76 4.90
CA ASP A 102 -9.99 10.67 6.36
C ASP A 102 -8.83 11.38 7.10
N LEU A 103 -7.87 11.95 6.36
CA LEU A 103 -6.61 12.49 6.87
C LEU A 103 -6.41 13.94 6.40
N ASP A 104 -5.86 14.78 7.26
CA ASP A 104 -5.39 16.12 6.89
C ASP A 104 -4.16 16.02 5.99
N TYR A 105 -3.86 17.08 5.25
CA TYR A 105 -2.72 17.10 4.33
C TYR A 105 -1.37 16.72 4.97
N PRO A 106 -0.98 17.25 6.15
CA PRO A 106 0.27 16.82 6.81
C PRO A 106 0.25 15.32 7.18
N CYS A 107 -0.88 14.82 7.67
CA CYS A 107 -1.06 13.42 8.04
C CYS A 107 -0.99 12.49 6.81
N GLN A 108 -1.57 12.90 5.68
CA GLN A 108 -1.47 12.17 4.42
C GLN A 108 -0.01 12.03 3.96
N GLN A 109 0.76 13.12 4.02
CA GLN A 109 2.18 13.08 3.65
C GLN A 109 2.99 12.16 4.57
N LEU A 110 2.74 12.22 5.88
CA LEU A 110 3.45 11.41 6.85
C LEU A 110 3.14 9.91 6.67
N LEU A 111 1.88 9.56 6.40
CA LEU A 111 1.49 8.18 6.10
C LEU A 111 2.16 7.69 4.81
N ARG A 112 2.18 8.50 3.75
CA ARG A 112 2.84 8.15 2.48
C ARG A 112 4.33 7.85 2.67
N ARG A 113 5.02 8.65 3.48
CA ARG A 113 6.43 8.42 3.82
C ARG A 113 6.65 7.09 4.53
N ALA A 114 5.78 6.73 5.48
CA ALA A 114 5.83 5.44 6.16
C ALA A 114 5.61 4.27 5.20
N GLN A 115 4.61 4.37 4.33
CA GLN A 115 4.32 3.37 3.29
C GLN A 115 5.50 3.17 2.36
N ASN A 116 6.08 4.26 1.84
CA ASN A 116 7.25 4.21 0.97
C ASN A 116 8.45 3.54 1.65
N ALA A 117 8.68 3.86 2.94
CA ALA A 117 9.77 3.24 3.69
C ALA A 117 9.61 1.71 3.79
N VAL A 118 8.39 1.23 4.10
CA VAL A 118 8.10 -0.20 4.17
C VAL A 118 8.18 -0.88 2.80
N GLU A 119 7.67 -0.24 1.75
CA GLU A 119 7.77 -0.75 0.39
C GLU A 119 9.24 -0.95 -0.05
N VAL A 120 10.10 0.03 0.26
CA VAL A 120 11.54 -0.07 0.00
C VAL A 120 12.17 -1.25 0.75
N ILE A 121 11.80 -1.46 2.01
CA ILE A 121 12.34 -2.56 2.83
C ILE A 121 11.93 -3.90 2.24
N LEU A 122 10.62 -4.11 2.04
CA LEU A 122 10.06 -5.37 1.56
C LEU A 122 10.47 -5.69 0.11
N GLY A 123 10.64 -4.65 -0.73
CA GLY A 123 11.07 -4.77 -2.12
C GLY A 123 12.57 -5.01 -2.31
N SER A 124 13.40 -4.83 -1.27
CA SER A 124 14.85 -4.99 -1.37
C SER A 124 15.27 -6.42 -1.74
N LYS A 125 16.40 -6.58 -2.43
CA LYS A 125 16.94 -7.91 -2.77
C LYS A 125 17.46 -8.62 -1.52
N VAL A 126 17.99 -7.87 -0.55
CA VAL A 126 18.45 -8.39 0.74
C VAL A 126 17.29 -9.00 1.53
N HIS A 127 16.12 -8.35 1.55
CA HIS A 127 14.91 -8.91 2.12
C HIS A 127 14.50 -10.19 1.38
N ARG A 128 14.38 -10.15 0.05
CA ARG A 128 14.02 -11.34 -0.74
C ARG A 128 15.01 -12.50 -0.60
N ALA A 129 16.27 -12.22 -0.30
CA ALA A 129 17.31 -13.21 -0.08
C ALA A 129 17.33 -13.80 1.36
N GLY A 130 16.44 -13.38 2.26
CA GLY A 130 16.38 -13.95 3.62
C GLY A 130 17.45 -13.42 4.59
N LEU A 131 18.19 -12.37 4.23
CA LEU A 131 19.38 -11.94 4.98
C LEU A 131 19.04 -11.02 6.18
N ILE A 132 17.89 -10.37 6.11
CA ILE A 132 17.24 -9.65 7.23
C ILE A 132 16.00 -10.44 7.64
N ASP A 133 15.52 -10.29 8.88
CA ASP A 133 14.38 -11.08 9.41
C ASP A 133 13.14 -10.96 8.52
N THR A 134 12.93 -11.91 7.62
CA THR A 134 11.92 -11.80 6.56
C THR A 134 10.52 -12.04 7.07
N ILE A 135 10.34 -13.03 7.94
CA ILE A 135 9.04 -13.42 8.49
C ILE A 135 8.50 -12.28 9.37
N ASP A 136 9.34 -11.76 10.27
CA ASP A 136 8.95 -10.67 11.16
C ASP A 136 8.67 -9.38 10.39
N ASN A 137 9.52 -9.03 9.41
CA ASN A 137 9.31 -7.82 8.61
C ASN A 137 8.04 -7.86 7.74
N GLN A 138 7.65 -9.03 7.21
CA GLN A 138 6.45 -9.15 6.36
C GLN A 138 5.14 -8.96 7.11
N VAL A 139 5.12 -9.26 8.42
CA VAL A 139 3.92 -9.13 9.26
C VAL A 139 3.96 -7.81 10.03
N THR A 140 5.08 -7.55 10.71
CA THR A 140 5.22 -6.45 11.66
C THR A 140 5.28 -5.08 10.96
N LEU A 141 5.95 -4.95 9.80
CA LEU A 141 6.04 -3.64 9.13
C LEU A 141 4.68 -3.17 8.56
N PRO A 142 3.88 -4.01 7.88
CA PRO A 142 2.53 -3.61 7.49
C PRO A 142 1.62 -3.27 8.67
N GLU A 143 1.74 -4.00 9.78
CA GLU A 143 1.00 -3.73 11.02
C GLU A 143 1.38 -2.38 11.62
N GLU A 144 2.69 -2.07 11.69
CA GLU A 144 3.18 -0.78 12.15
C GLU A 144 2.63 0.39 11.32
N VAL A 145 2.60 0.26 9.99
CA VAL A 145 2.02 1.27 9.09
C VAL A 145 0.52 1.40 9.32
N TRP A 146 -0.18 0.30 9.57
CA TRP A 146 -1.60 0.32 9.90
C TRP A 146 -1.90 1.05 11.22
N GLN A 147 -1.12 0.76 12.27
CA GLN A 147 -1.22 1.46 13.55
C GLN A 147 -0.93 2.96 13.41
N ILE A 148 0.06 3.33 12.61
CA ILE A 148 0.33 4.73 12.26
C ILE A 148 -0.86 5.35 11.53
N ALA A 149 -1.45 4.67 10.54
CA ALA A 149 -2.59 5.17 9.80
C ALA A 149 -3.82 5.42 10.69
N GLN A 150 -4.13 4.51 11.62
CA GLN A 150 -5.23 4.67 12.57
C GLN A 150 -5.00 5.86 13.50
N ARG A 151 -3.80 5.99 14.07
CA ARG A 151 -3.45 7.11 14.95
C ARG A 151 -3.49 8.45 14.21
N LEU A 152 -3.04 8.50 12.95
CA LEU A 152 -3.14 9.69 12.12
C LEU A 152 -4.59 10.06 11.77
N ARG A 153 -5.45 9.06 11.49
CA ARG A 153 -6.90 9.31 11.31
C ARG A 153 -7.50 9.95 12.55
N LYS A 154 -7.19 9.42 13.74
CA LYS A 154 -7.66 9.97 15.01
C LYS A 154 -7.13 11.40 15.25
N LEU A 155 -5.85 11.64 14.96
CA LEU A 155 -5.26 12.98 15.06
C LEU A 155 -5.95 13.98 14.13
N SER A 156 -6.22 13.59 12.88
CA SER A 156 -6.91 14.47 11.93
C SER A 156 -8.37 14.72 12.29
N ALA A 157 -9.08 13.72 12.80
CA ALA A 157 -10.42 13.94 13.34
C ALA A 157 -10.39 14.95 14.51
N MET A 158 -9.44 14.80 15.43
CA MET A 158 -9.27 15.72 16.56
C MET A 158 -8.87 17.13 16.12
N HIS A 159 -8.02 17.28 15.10
CA HIS A 159 -7.71 18.60 14.50
C HIS A 159 -8.95 19.25 13.89
N ALA A 160 -9.75 18.49 13.14
CA ALA A 160 -10.97 18.99 12.53
C ALA A 160 -12.02 19.40 13.58
N GLU A 161 -12.12 18.67 14.69
CA GLU A 161 -12.98 19.03 15.82
C GLU A 161 -12.45 20.26 16.56
N HIS A 162 -11.15 20.31 16.84
CA HIS A 162 -10.52 21.44 17.50
C HIS A 162 -10.71 22.74 16.70
N GLY A 163 -10.55 22.69 15.38
CA GLY A 163 -10.79 23.83 14.49
C GLY A 163 -12.26 24.29 14.40
N LYS A 164 -13.23 23.44 14.78
CA LYS A 164 -14.65 23.83 14.89
C LYS A 164 -14.99 24.46 16.24
N LEU A 165 -14.32 24.00 17.30
CA LEU A 165 -14.56 24.43 18.68
C LEU A 165 -13.81 25.70 19.04
N VAL A 166 -12.63 25.91 18.46
CA VAL A 166 -11.79 27.08 18.69
C VAL A 166 -12.25 28.23 17.79
N PRO A 167 -12.73 29.36 18.35
CA PRO A 167 -13.04 30.54 17.56
C PRO A 167 -11.80 31.06 16.82
N ARG A 168 -11.98 31.63 15.62
CA ARG A 168 -10.87 32.22 14.83
C ARG A 168 -10.12 33.32 15.59
N GLU A 169 -10.80 34.00 16.49
CA GLU A 169 -10.23 34.99 17.41
C GLU A 169 -10.51 34.50 18.83
N LEU A 170 -9.49 34.00 19.52
CA LEU A 170 -9.64 33.63 20.93
C LEU A 170 -9.81 34.90 21.76
N PRO A 171 -10.81 34.96 22.66
CA PRO A 171 -10.88 36.02 23.65
C PRO A 171 -9.60 36.03 24.50
N PRO A 172 -9.02 37.21 24.80
CA PRO A 172 -7.83 37.31 25.64
C PRO A 172 -8.11 36.67 27.01
N GLY A 173 -7.20 35.80 27.46
CA GLY A 173 -7.33 35.02 28.70
C GLY A 173 -7.88 33.60 28.53
N MET A 174 -8.41 33.23 27.36
CA MET A 174 -8.87 31.85 27.09
C MET A 174 -7.81 30.97 26.41
N GLU A 175 -6.70 31.56 25.95
CA GLU A 175 -5.56 30.86 25.33
C GLU A 175 -4.95 29.79 26.26
N GLU A 176 -4.83 30.10 27.55
CA GLU A 176 -4.32 29.16 28.55
C GLU A 176 -5.19 27.91 28.70
N ALA A 177 -6.50 28.03 28.49
CA ALA A 177 -7.42 26.90 28.57
C ALA A 177 -7.27 25.92 27.39
N PHE A 178 -6.87 26.41 26.21
CA PHE A 178 -6.67 25.57 25.02
C PHE A 178 -5.26 25.00 24.89
N LYS A 179 -4.26 25.62 25.55
CA LYS A 179 -2.86 25.22 25.51
C LYS A 179 -2.61 23.73 25.81
N PRO A 180 -3.26 23.08 26.81
CA PRO A 180 -3.05 21.65 27.06
C PRO A 180 -3.49 20.76 25.88
N TYR A 181 -4.56 21.13 25.19
CA TYR A 181 -5.07 20.37 24.04
C TYR A 181 -4.14 20.49 22.84
N SER A 182 -3.69 21.70 22.51
CA SER A 182 -2.70 21.92 21.44
C SER A 182 -1.39 21.19 21.73
N ASN A 183 -0.89 21.26 22.98
CA ASN A 183 0.30 20.53 23.39
C ASN A 183 0.14 19.01 23.25
N ALA A 184 -1.04 18.46 23.58
CA ALA A 184 -1.31 17.03 23.42
C ALA A 184 -1.32 16.59 21.95
N LEU A 185 -1.92 17.40 21.07
CA LEU A 185 -1.94 17.16 19.62
C LEU A 185 -0.53 17.25 19.02
N ASP A 186 0.26 18.25 19.43
CA ASP A 186 1.66 18.42 19.01
C ASP A 186 2.55 17.28 19.51
N ALA A 187 2.34 16.81 20.74
CA ALA A 187 3.05 15.66 21.29
C ALA A 187 2.72 14.37 20.49
N ALA A 188 1.44 14.15 20.17
CA ALA A 188 1.01 13.03 19.35
C ALA A 188 1.62 13.08 17.94
N TRP A 189 1.58 14.25 17.29
CA TRP A 189 2.21 14.48 16.00
C TRP A 189 3.72 14.22 16.03
N THR A 190 4.41 14.72 17.06
CA THR A 190 5.86 14.55 17.23
C THR A 190 6.24 13.08 17.43
N SER A 191 5.48 12.35 18.26
CA SER A 191 5.68 10.91 18.48
C SER A 191 5.52 10.11 17.18
N LEU A 192 4.43 10.34 16.44
CA LEU A 192 4.19 9.68 15.15
C LEU A 192 5.27 10.02 14.12
N SER A 193 5.66 11.29 14.03
CA SER A 193 6.72 11.76 13.14
C SER A 193 8.07 11.11 13.46
N LYS A 194 8.37 10.89 14.74
CA LYS A 194 9.60 10.21 15.19
C LYS A 194 9.58 8.74 14.79
N ARG A 195 8.44 8.05 14.96
CA ARG A 195 8.27 6.65 14.52
C ARG A 195 8.48 6.49 13.01
N VAL A 196 7.86 7.33 12.19
CA VAL A 196 8.08 7.30 10.74
C VAL A 196 9.53 7.56 10.38
N ARG A 197 10.21 8.46 11.10
CA ARG A 197 11.65 8.71 10.90
C ARG A 197 12.51 7.48 11.22
N HIS A 198 12.12 6.66 12.19
CA HIS A 198 12.80 5.40 12.47
C HIS A 198 12.60 4.39 11.32
N LEU A 199 11.38 4.27 10.78
CA LEU A 199 11.11 3.46 9.59
C LEU A 199 11.96 3.92 8.39
N GLU A 200 12.05 5.22 8.15
CA GLU A 200 12.87 5.78 7.08
C GLU A 200 14.36 5.52 7.28
N LYS A 201 14.87 5.62 8.52
CA LYS A 201 16.26 5.28 8.83
C LYS A 201 16.53 3.81 8.55
N TYR A 202 15.60 2.93 8.92
CA TYR A 202 15.72 1.51 8.62
C TYR A 202 15.73 1.24 7.11
N ALA A 203 14.79 1.85 6.37
CA ALA A 203 14.75 1.75 4.91
C ALA A 203 16.05 2.24 4.25
N LYS A 204 16.63 3.35 4.73
CA LYS A 204 17.94 3.84 4.26
C LYS A 204 19.07 2.84 4.53
N GLN A 205 19.06 2.18 5.69
CA GLN A 205 20.06 1.16 6.00
C GLN A 205 19.89 -0.06 5.08
N VAL A 206 18.66 -0.52 4.86
CA VAL A 206 18.37 -1.61 3.93
C VAL A 206 18.83 -1.28 2.50
N ILE A 207 18.63 -0.05 2.02
CA ILE A 207 19.15 0.38 0.71
C ILE A 207 20.69 0.28 0.65
N LYS A 208 21.39 0.69 1.72
CA LYS A 208 22.86 0.59 1.78
C LYS A 208 23.30 -0.88 1.75
N THR A 209 22.68 -1.72 2.55
CA THR A 209 22.94 -3.17 2.58
C THR A 209 22.63 -3.79 1.20
N ASP A 210 21.58 -3.35 0.51
CA ASP A 210 21.24 -3.84 -0.83
C ASP A 210 22.32 -3.53 -1.86
N LYS A 211 22.92 -2.34 -1.81
CA LYS A 211 24.06 -2.00 -2.67
C LYS A 211 25.25 -2.90 -2.39
N VAL A 212 25.61 -3.10 -1.12
CA VAL A 212 26.74 -3.96 -0.74
C VAL A 212 26.48 -5.42 -1.14
N TYR A 213 25.26 -5.91 -0.94
CA TYR A 213 24.84 -7.24 -1.36
C TYR A 213 24.97 -7.44 -2.87
N GLN A 214 24.57 -6.45 -3.68
CA GLN A 214 24.72 -6.53 -5.14
C GLN A 214 26.21 -6.59 -5.56
N THR A 215 27.08 -5.82 -4.91
CA THR A 215 28.53 -5.90 -5.15
C THR A 215 29.09 -7.25 -4.75
N HIS A 216 28.72 -7.76 -3.57
CA HIS A 216 29.12 -9.09 -3.11
C HIS A 216 28.71 -10.18 -4.10
N ARG A 217 27.46 -10.16 -4.59
CA ARG A 217 26.98 -11.13 -5.59
C ARG A 217 27.74 -11.07 -6.91
N ARG A 218 28.19 -9.89 -7.34
CA ARG A 218 29.02 -9.74 -8.54
C ARG A 218 30.41 -10.31 -8.33
N LEU A 219 31.00 -10.10 -7.15
CA LEU A 219 32.30 -10.67 -6.79
C LEU A 219 32.23 -12.19 -6.64
N GLU A 220 31.17 -12.74 -6.06
CA GLU A 220 30.93 -14.19 -6.03
C GLU A 220 30.85 -14.77 -7.45
N ALA A 221 30.12 -14.11 -8.35
CA ALA A 221 29.99 -14.55 -9.74
C ALA A 221 31.33 -14.48 -10.49
N LEU A 222 32.18 -13.50 -10.17
CA LEU A 222 33.54 -13.41 -10.71
C LEU A 222 34.45 -14.50 -10.13
N ALA A 223 34.40 -14.71 -8.81
CA ALA A 223 35.15 -15.75 -8.10
C ALA A 223 34.82 -17.16 -8.64
N ALA A 224 33.56 -17.41 -8.97
CA ALA A 224 33.12 -18.66 -9.59
C ALA A 224 33.73 -18.90 -10.99
N ARG A 225 34.10 -17.82 -11.70
CA ARG A 225 34.78 -17.88 -13.01
C ARG A 225 36.30 -17.83 -12.90
N THR A 226 36.84 -17.51 -11.73
CA THR A 226 38.29 -17.44 -11.48
C THR A 226 39.04 -18.71 -11.92
N PRO A 227 38.53 -19.95 -11.75
CA PRO A 227 39.21 -21.14 -12.24
C PRO A 227 39.39 -21.17 -13.77
N ASP A 228 38.43 -20.63 -14.53
CA ASP A 228 38.52 -20.55 -16.00
C ASP A 228 39.55 -19.50 -16.42
N TYR A 229 39.60 -18.36 -15.71
CA TYR A 229 40.64 -17.34 -15.90
C TYR A 229 42.03 -17.86 -15.51
N GLN A 230 42.14 -18.62 -14.42
CA GLN A 230 43.37 -19.27 -13.99
C GLN A 230 43.87 -20.26 -15.03
N ARG A 231 42.97 -21.06 -15.62
CA ARG A 231 43.31 -22.00 -16.70
C ARG A 231 43.78 -21.25 -17.95
N LEU A 232 43.06 -20.20 -18.35
CA LEU A 232 43.45 -19.36 -19.49
C LEU A 232 44.83 -18.72 -19.29
N ILE A 233 45.12 -18.19 -18.09
CA ILE A 233 46.42 -17.59 -17.76
C ILE A 233 47.53 -18.64 -17.74
N ALA A 234 47.29 -19.82 -17.14
CA ALA A 234 48.25 -20.92 -17.14
C ALA A 234 48.58 -21.43 -18.56
N GLU A 235 47.61 -21.33 -19.48
CA GLU A 235 47.80 -21.67 -20.90
C GLU A 235 48.48 -20.54 -21.71
N THR A 236 48.50 -19.29 -21.24
CA THR A 236 48.97 -18.12 -22.01
C THR A 236 50.20 -17.39 -21.46
N VAL A 237 50.57 -17.54 -20.18
CA VAL A 237 51.65 -16.76 -19.55
C VAL A 237 52.47 -17.63 -18.58
N HIS A 238 53.80 -17.56 -18.69
CA HIS A 238 54.75 -18.06 -17.69
C HIS A 238 55.10 -16.93 -16.68
N ASP A 239 55.11 -17.26 -15.39
CA ASP A 239 55.68 -16.52 -14.25
C ASP A 239 54.93 -15.38 -13.51
N GLU A 240 55.07 -15.47 -12.18
CA GLU A 240 54.94 -14.51 -11.05
C GLU A 240 53.83 -13.44 -11.04
N LEU A 241 53.65 -12.67 -12.12
CA LEU A 241 52.70 -11.55 -12.21
C LEU A 241 51.25 -12.01 -12.12
N ALA A 242 50.96 -13.19 -12.68
CA ALA A 242 49.66 -13.85 -12.54
C ALA A 242 49.29 -14.13 -11.08
N HIS A 243 50.26 -14.56 -10.27
CA HIS A 243 50.05 -14.89 -8.86
C HIS A 243 49.82 -13.64 -7.99
N GLN A 244 50.40 -12.49 -8.34
CA GLN A 244 50.12 -11.23 -7.65
C GLN A 244 48.70 -10.74 -7.95
N HIS A 245 48.29 -10.74 -9.22
CA HIS A 245 46.97 -10.27 -9.60
C HIS A 245 45.83 -11.13 -9.02
N ILE A 246 46.01 -12.45 -8.97
CA ILE A 246 45.05 -13.37 -8.33
C ILE A 246 44.95 -13.10 -6.81
N ARG A 247 46.06 -12.81 -6.14
CA ARG A 247 46.06 -12.47 -4.70
C ARG A 247 45.33 -11.15 -4.42
N GLU A 248 45.56 -10.11 -5.23
CA GLU A 248 44.84 -8.84 -5.11
C GLU A 248 43.32 -9.01 -5.28
N LEU A 249 42.88 -9.84 -6.23
CA LEU A 249 41.45 -10.13 -6.42
C LEU A 249 40.85 -10.89 -5.22
N ALA A 250 41.61 -11.82 -4.63
CA ALA A 250 41.18 -12.53 -3.43
C ALA A 250 41.06 -11.60 -2.20
N ASP A 251 42.02 -10.69 -2.01
CA ASP A 251 42.00 -9.70 -0.92
C ASP A 251 40.83 -8.71 -1.07
N GLN A 252 40.57 -8.24 -2.29
CA GLN A 252 39.40 -7.40 -2.58
C GLN A 252 38.08 -8.12 -2.29
N ALA A 253 37.99 -9.42 -2.60
CA ALA A 253 36.83 -10.25 -2.28
C ALA A 253 36.64 -10.42 -0.76
N ALA A 254 37.73 -10.67 -0.02
CA ALA A 254 37.69 -10.78 1.45
C ALA A 254 37.24 -9.46 2.10
N HIS A 255 37.76 -8.32 1.64
CA HIS A 255 37.35 -7.00 2.13
C HIS A 255 35.86 -6.73 1.85
N ALA A 256 35.37 -7.07 0.65
CA ALA A 256 33.96 -6.90 0.30
C ALA A 256 33.03 -7.77 1.16
N ARG A 257 33.44 -8.99 1.50
CA ARG A 257 32.70 -9.89 2.40
C ARG A 257 32.59 -9.32 3.81
N LYS A 258 33.68 -8.78 4.36
CA LYS A 258 33.67 -8.12 5.67
C LYS A 258 32.73 -6.92 5.71
N MET A 259 32.79 -6.05 4.70
CA MET A 259 31.87 -4.91 4.57
C MET A 259 30.40 -5.35 4.48
N PHE A 260 30.13 -6.49 3.82
CA PHE A 260 28.80 -7.06 3.73
C PHE A 260 28.27 -7.54 5.09
N GLU A 261 29.07 -8.31 5.82
CA GLU A 261 28.72 -8.82 7.16
C GLU A 261 28.45 -7.67 8.16
N GLU A 262 29.28 -6.62 8.13
CA GLU A 262 29.07 -5.41 8.92
C GLU A 262 27.76 -4.69 8.53
N SER A 263 27.47 -4.58 7.23
CA SER A 263 26.26 -3.92 6.73
C SER A 263 24.96 -4.65 7.12
N ILE A 264 24.98 -5.99 7.16
CA ILE A 264 23.86 -6.81 7.64
C ILE A 264 23.66 -6.58 9.14
N THR A 265 24.75 -6.60 9.91
CA THR A 265 24.70 -6.41 11.36
C THR A 265 24.09 -5.05 11.72
N GLN A 266 24.50 -3.99 11.03
CA GLN A 266 23.89 -2.65 11.19
C GLN A 266 22.41 -2.62 10.79
N ALA A 267 22.01 -3.34 9.74
CA ALA A 267 20.60 -3.43 9.34
C ALA A 267 19.75 -4.14 10.40
N ARG A 268 20.26 -5.23 10.99
CA ARG A 268 19.59 -5.94 12.10
C ARG A 268 19.49 -5.09 13.37
N GLN A 269 20.55 -4.36 13.70
CA GLN A 269 20.51 -3.42 14.84
C GLN A 269 19.49 -2.29 14.62
N ALA A 270 19.39 -1.74 13.41
CA ALA A 270 18.39 -0.73 13.07
C ALA A 270 16.96 -1.28 13.17
N ALA A 271 16.72 -2.53 12.74
CA ALA A 271 15.44 -3.21 12.93
C ALA A 271 15.11 -3.40 14.42
N GLY A 272 16.07 -3.88 15.22
CA GLY A 272 15.89 -4.04 16.66
C GLY A 272 15.60 -2.72 17.39
N ALA A 273 16.24 -1.62 16.98
CA ALA A 273 15.96 -0.29 17.52
C ALA A 273 14.56 0.24 17.16
N LEU A 274 14.02 -0.17 16.01
CA LEU A 274 12.65 0.14 15.61
C LEU A 274 11.65 -0.62 16.48
N LEU A 275 11.84 -1.93 16.67
CA LEU A 275 10.96 -2.79 17.46
C LEU A 275 10.96 -2.46 18.96
N ARG A 276 12.08 -1.98 19.50
CA ARG A 276 12.21 -1.60 20.92
C ARG A 276 11.73 -0.19 21.24
N ALA A 277 11.38 0.64 20.25
CA ALA A 277 10.85 1.96 20.52
C ALA A 277 9.43 1.83 21.10
N PRO A 278 9.18 2.23 22.38
CA PRO A 278 7.93 1.93 23.06
C PRO A 278 6.71 2.61 22.41
N LEU A 279 5.55 1.96 22.54
CA LEU A 279 4.25 2.35 21.94
C LEU A 279 3.56 3.56 22.59
N THR A 280 4.23 4.24 23.54
CA THR A 280 3.67 5.30 24.40
C THR A 280 3.02 6.42 23.61
#